data_AF-A0A627BLC0-F1
#
_entry.id   AF-A0A627BLC0-F1
#
_cell.length_a   1.000
_cell.length_b   1.000
_cell.length_c   1.000
_cell.angle_alpha   90.00
_cell.angle_beta   90.00
_cell.angle_gamma   90.00
#
_symmetry.space_group_name_H-M   'P 1'
#
loop_
_entity.id
_entity.type
_entity.pdbx_description
1 polymer ?
#
loop_
_entity_poly.entity_id
_entity_poly.type
_entity_poly.pdbx_seq_one_letter_code
_entity_poly.pdbx_strand_id
1 'polypeptide(L)'
;MTVKYYAILTNQGAARLANATMLGSKLNLTQMAVGDANGVLPTPDPAQTKLINQKRIAPLNLLSVDPNNQSQIIAEQIIPENEGGFWIREIGLYDDEGVLIAVANCPETYKPQLQEGSGRTQTIRMILVVTNTEAITLKIDPSVVLATRKYVDDEVLELKLYVDDQMRNHIAAQDPHTQYAQKHNPTFTGEPKAPTPAAGNNTTRIATTEFVQAAVTALINGAPATLDTLKEIAAAINNDPKFSTTINNVLSGKQPLDETLTHLSGKDVAGLLAY
;
A
#
# COMPACT_ATOMS: atom_id res chain seq x y z
N MET A 1 27.65 9.21 -47.79
CA MET A 1 26.27 9.56 -48.21
C MET A 1 25.88 10.82 -47.45
N THR A 2 25.56 11.90 -48.15
CA THR A 2 24.99 13.10 -47.50
C THR A 2 23.58 12.75 -47.02
N VAL A 3 23.33 12.96 -45.72
CA VAL A 3 22.01 12.72 -45.14
C VAL A 3 21.04 13.76 -45.72
N LYS A 4 19.99 13.31 -46.41
CA LYS A 4 19.05 14.20 -47.12
C LYS A 4 18.15 15.00 -46.17
N TYR A 5 17.78 14.40 -45.04
CA TYR A 5 16.90 15.00 -44.03
C TYR A 5 17.58 14.95 -42.66
N TYR A 6 17.72 16.10 -42.02
CA TYR A 6 18.47 16.21 -40.78
C TYR A 6 17.98 17.40 -39.96
N ALA A 7 18.29 17.35 -38.67
CA ALA A 7 18.05 18.40 -37.71
C ALA A 7 19.39 18.99 -37.27
N ILE A 8 19.42 20.30 -37.04
CA ILE A 8 20.56 21.00 -36.44
C ILE A 8 20.08 21.95 -35.36
N LEU A 9 20.99 22.25 -34.42
CA LEU A 9 20.81 23.39 -33.53
C LEU A 9 21.04 24.70 -34.29
N THR A 10 20.24 25.71 -33.98
CA THR A 10 20.55 27.08 -34.37
C THR A 10 21.68 27.63 -33.50
N ASN A 11 22.31 28.72 -33.91
CA ASN A 11 23.31 29.43 -33.11
C ASN A 11 22.71 29.88 -31.76
N GLN A 12 21.43 30.27 -31.76
CA GLN A 12 20.72 30.64 -30.53
C GLN A 12 20.44 29.42 -29.64
N GLY A 13 20.04 28.30 -30.24
CA GLY A 13 19.81 27.05 -29.51
C GLY A 13 21.08 26.49 -28.90
N ALA A 14 22.19 26.50 -29.65
CA ALA A 14 23.50 26.08 -29.14
C ALA A 14 23.96 26.96 -27.96
N ALA A 15 23.79 28.28 -28.06
CA ALA A 15 24.14 29.21 -26.98
C ALA A 15 23.27 28.98 -25.73
N ARG A 16 21.95 28.79 -25.89
CA ARG A 16 21.03 28.52 -24.78
C ARG A 16 21.31 27.18 -24.11
N LEU A 17 21.57 26.14 -24.89
CA LEU A 17 21.93 24.82 -24.36
C LEU A 17 23.26 24.87 -23.57
N ALA A 18 24.25 25.60 -24.09
CA ALA A 18 25.52 25.80 -23.40
C ALA A 18 25.33 26.58 -22.09
N ASN A 19 24.52 27.64 -22.10
CA ASN A 19 24.20 28.43 -20.90
C ASN A 19 23.45 27.60 -19.86
N ALA A 20 22.47 26.79 -20.26
CA ALA A 20 21.74 25.89 -19.37
C ALA A 20 22.69 24.89 -18.70
N THR A 21 23.59 24.28 -19.49
CA THR A 21 24.63 23.38 -18.98
C THR A 21 25.58 24.07 -17.99
N MET A 22 26.01 25.30 -18.29
CA MET A 22 26.95 26.06 -17.45
C MET A 22 26.33 26.52 -16.13
N LEU A 23 25.06 26.91 -16.14
CA LEU A 23 24.35 27.43 -14.97
C LEU A 23 23.65 26.34 -14.14
N GLY A 24 23.62 25.10 -14.63
CA GLY A 24 22.84 24.01 -14.03
C GLY A 24 21.33 24.21 -14.14
N SER A 25 20.87 25.09 -15.03
CA SER A 25 19.46 25.26 -15.36
C SER A 25 19.06 24.34 -16.51
N LYS A 26 17.74 24.23 -16.77
CA LYS A 26 17.22 23.41 -17.86
C LYS A 26 16.60 24.28 -18.94
N LEU A 27 16.86 23.92 -20.20
CA LEU A 27 16.22 24.48 -21.37
C LEU A 27 14.85 23.82 -21.57
N ASN A 28 13.80 24.63 -21.48
CA ASN A 28 12.43 24.17 -21.67
C ASN A 28 12.04 24.29 -23.14
N LEU A 29 12.03 23.17 -23.87
CA LEU A 29 11.44 23.13 -25.20
C LEU A 29 9.93 22.93 -25.06
N THR A 30 9.13 23.86 -25.58
CA THR A 30 7.68 23.88 -25.32
C THR A 30 6.84 23.67 -26.57
N GLN A 31 7.32 24.13 -27.73
CA GLN A 31 6.54 24.18 -28.95
C GLN A 31 7.32 23.60 -30.15
N MET A 32 6.56 23.00 -31.07
CA MET A 32 7.06 22.63 -32.39
C MET A 32 6.23 23.36 -33.44
N ALA A 33 6.92 23.90 -34.44
CA ALA A 33 6.32 24.49 -35.60
C ALA A 33 6.64 23.69 -36.86
N VAL A 34 5.72 23.72 -37.82
CA VAL A 34 5.89 23.17 -39.15
C VAL A 34 5.62 24.23 -40.20
N GLY A 35 6.34 24.16 -41.32
CA GLY A 35 6.24 25.11 -42.42
C GLY A 35 6.36 24.46 -43.78
N ASP A 36 5.91 25.17 -44.81
CA ASP A 36 5.97 24.71 -46.20
C ASP A 36 7.21 25.20 -46.95
N ALA A 37 8.06 26.00 -46.30
CA ALA A 37 9.27 26.61 -46.84
C ALA A 37 9.08 27.31 -48.20
N ASN A 38 7.92 27.96 -48.40
CA ASN A 38 7.54 28.61 -49.66
C ASN A 38 7.57 27.66 -50.88
N GLY A 39 7.31 26.37 -50.66
CA GLY A 39 7.24 25.37 -51.72
C GLY A 39 8.58 24.74 -52.10
N VAL A 40 9.69 25.13 -51.48
CA VAL A 40 11.04 24.61 -51.78
C VAL A 40 11.57 23.86 -50.57
N LEU A 41 12.13 22.65 -50.78
CA LEU A 41 12.76 21.90 -49.70
C LEU A 41 13.96 22.69 -49.14
N PRO A 42 13.95 23.10 -47.86
CA PRO A 42 15.00 23.94 -47.33
C PRO A 42 16.22 23.12 -46.89
N THR A 43 17.36 23.80 -46.88
CA THR A 43 18.57 23.34 -46.21
C THR A 43 18.62 24.01 -44.84
N PRO A 44 18.55 23.25 -43.72
CA PRO A 44 18.68 23.80 -42.38
C PRO A 44 19.97 24.59 -42.22
N ASP A 45 19.88 25.82 -41.70
CA ASP A 45 20.99 26.73 -41.47
C ASP A 45 21.07 27.15 -39.98
N PRO A 46 22.23 26.99 -39.30
CA PRO A 46 22.39 27.41 -37.92
C PRO A 46 22.05 28.89 -37.66
N ALA A 47 22.16 29.76 -38.66
CA ALA A 47 21.83 31.18 -38.51
C ALA A 47 20.33 31.48 -38.48
N GLN A 48 19.46 30.49 -38.70
CA GLN A 48 18.00 30.68 -38.68
C GLN A 48 17.51 31.12 -37.31
N THR A 49 16.66 32.15 -37.31
CA THR A 49 15.95 32.66 -36.13
C THR A 49 14.45 32.37 -36.17
N LYS A 50 13.95 31.95 -37.34
CA LYS A 50 12.56 31.55 -37.61
C LYS A 50 12.52 30.58 -38.81
N LEU A 51 11.40 29.87 -38.94
CA LEU A 51 11.08 29.11 -40.15
C LEU A 51 10.89 30.05 -41.35
N ILE A 52 11.15 29.54 -42.56
CA ILE A 52 11.04 30.28 -43.81
C ILE A 52 9.58 30.67 -44.07
N ASN A 53 8.65 29.73 -43.88
CA ASN A 53 7.22 29.95 -43.97
C ASN A 53 6.46 29.02 -43.01
N GLN A 54 6.36 29.45 -41.76
CA GLN A 54 5.60 28.76 -40.73
C GLN A 54 4.11 28.67 -41.09
N LYS A 55 3.53 27.47 -41.00
CA LYS A 55 2.08 27.22 -41.20
C LYS A 55 1.36 26.95 -39.90
N ARG A 56 2.03 26.28 -38.97
CA ARG A 56 1.45 25.88 -37.70
C ARG A 56 2.53 25.87 -36.63
N ILE A 57 2.16 26.30 -35.43
CA ILE A 57 2.93 26.10 -34.21
C ILE A 57 1.97 25.63 -33.12
N ALA A 58 2.37 24.63 -32.35
CA ALA A 58 1.59 24.16 -31.22
C ALA A 58 2.51 23.52 -30.16
N PRO A 59 2.02 23.26 -28.94
CA PRO A 59 2.81 22.60 -27.90
C PRO A 59 3.35 21.24 -28.35
N LEU A 60 4.47 20.83 -27.76
CA LEU A 60 5.01 19.48 -27.89
C LEU A 60 4.10 18.46 -27.19
N ASN A 61 3.96 17.31 -27.81
CA ASN A 61 3.24 16.16 -27.24
C ASN A 61 4.21 15.21 -26.52
N LEU A 62 5.40 14.99 -27.07
CA LEU A 62 6.45 14.21 -26.44
C LEU A 62 7.79 14.93 -26.60
N LEU A 63 8.61 14.89 -25.55
CA LEU A 63 10.01 15.24 -25.58
C LEU A 63 10.78 14.28 -24.66
N SER A 64 11.53 13.35 -25.25
CA SER A 64 12.28 12.32 -24.54
C SER A 64 13.70 12.18 -25.08
N VAL A 65 14.57 11.50 -24.33
CA VAL A 65 15.87 11.03 -24.85
C VAL A 65 15.63 9.75 -25.65
N ASP A 66 16.36 9.56 -26.75
CA ASP A 66 16.29 8.30 -27.50
C ASP A 66 16.87 7.15 -26.66
N PRO A 67 16.10 6.08 -26.39
CA PRO A 67 16.57 4.96 -25.57
C PRO A 67 17.76 4.23 -26.20
N ASN A 68 17.96 4.30 -27.52
CA ASN A 68 19.08 3.67 -28.22
C ASN A 68 20.29 4.62 -28.37
N ASN A 69 20.09 5.93 -28.18
CA ASN A 69 21.15 6.92 -28.29
C ASN A 69 20.93 8.09 -27.33
N GLN A 70 21.64 8.07 -26.20
CA GLN A 70 21.52 9.08 -25.16
C GLN A 70 21.97 10.50 -25.58
N SER A 71 22.63 10.66 -26.74
CA SER A 71 22.98 11.96 -27.30
C SER A 71 21.89 12.54 -28.21
N GLN A 72 20.73 11.88 -28.34
CA GLN A 72 19.62 12.33 -29.16
C GLN A 72 18.38 12.60 -28.31
N ILE A 73 17.71 13.70 -28.64
CA ILE A 73 16.35 13.95 -28.16
C ILE A 73 15.35 13.72 -29.29
N ILE A 74 14.20 13.17 -28.91
CA ILE A 74 13.05 12.96 -29.77
C ILE A 74 11.98 13.95 -29.32
N ALA A 75 11.67 14.89 -30.20
CA ALA A 75 10.55 15.80 -30.02
C ALA A 75 9.42 15.38 -30.97
N GLU A 76 8.20 15.28 -30.45
CA GLU A 76 7.03 14.94 -31.26
C GLU A 76 5.88 15.92 -31.07
N GLN A 77 5.16 16.08 -32.16
CA GLN A 77 3.92 16.82 -32.22
C GLN A 77 2.91 16.07 -33.07
N ILE A 78 1.67 16.02 -32.63
CA ILE A 78 0.55 15.46 -33.37
C ILE A 78 -0.23 16.62 -34.00
N ILE A 79 -0.47 16.52 -35.30
CA ILE A 79 -1.36 17.40 -36.04
C ILE A 79 -2.70 16.68 -36.21
N PRO A 80 -3.78 17.13 -35.54
CA PRO A 80 -5.08 16.50 -35.60
C PRO A 80 -5.75 16.67 -36.98
N GLU A 81 -6.84 15.96 -37.22
CA GLU A 81 -7.55 15.96 -38.51
C GLU A 81 -8.23 17.29 -38.88
N ASN A 82 -8.54 18.13 -37.89
CA ASN A 82 -9.14 19.44 -38.07
C ASN A 82 -8.14 20.55 -38.42
N GLU A 83 -6.83 20.27 -38.37
CA GLU A 83 -5.76 21.19 -38.75
C GLU A 83 -5.01 20.64 -39.96
N GLY A 84 -4.98 21.38 -41.07
CA GLY A 84 -4.33 20.92 -42.31
C GLY A 84 -4.50 21.90 -43.45
N GLY A 85 -4.44 21.39 -44.68
CA GLY A 85 -4.48 22.18 -45.91
C GLY A 85 -3.12 22.75 -46.31
N PHE A 86 -2.02 22.24 -45.75
CA PHE A 86 -0.67 22.74 -46.02
C PHE A 86 0.36 21.62 -46.20
N TRP A 87 1.43 21.97 -46.91
CA TRP A 87 2.61 21.13 -47.04
C TRP A 87 3.54 21.32 -45.85
N ILE A 88 4.25 20.26 -45.48
CA ILE A 88 5.27 20.26 -44.45
C ILE A 88 6.60 19.92 -45.11
N ARG A 89 7.58 20.82 -44.93
CA ARG A 89 8.95 20.71 -45.47
C ARG A 89 10.00 21.10 -44.44
N GLU A 90 9.65 21.99 -43.52
CA GLU A 90 10.50 22.41 -42.40
C GLU A 90 9.82 22.18 -41.06
N ILE A 91 10.63 21.93 -40.04
CA ILE A 91 10.23 21.74 -38.66
C ILE A 91 11.13 22.63 -37.79
N GLY A 92 10.55 23.31 -36.82
CA GLY A 92 11.27 24.14 -35.85
C GLY A 92 10.90 23.77 -34.42
N LEU A 93 11.89 23.70 -33.54
CA LEU A 93 11.69 23.55 -32.08
C LEU A 93 11.94 24.87 -31.38
N TYR A 94 11.03 25.22 -30.49
CA TYR A 94 11.00 26.49 -29.78
C TYR A 94 11.03 26.28 -28.26
N ASP A 95 11.71 27.19 -27.57
CA ASP A 95 11.68 27.24 -26.11
C ASP A 95 10.46 27.99 -25.55
N ASP A 96 10.37 28.10 -24.23
CA ASP A 96 9.32 28.85 -23.51
C ASP A 96 9.35 30.36 -23.76
N GLU A 97 10.45 30.91 -24.24
CA GLU A 97 10.60 32.31 -24.64
C GLU A 97 10.29 32.55 -26.14
N GLY A 98 9.91 31.49 -26.88
CA GLY A 98 9.59 31.57 -28.30
C GLY A 98 10.81 31.68 -29.22
N VAL A 99 12.00 31.31 -28.74
CA VAL A 99 13.24 31.30 -29.52
C VAL A 99 13.37 29.99 -30.29
N LEU A 100 13.74 30.07 -31.57
CA LEU A 100 14.01 28.89 -32.40
C LEU A 100 15.33 28.24 -31.97
N ILE A 101 15.23 27.09 -31.29
CA ILE A 101 16.37 26.32 -30.78
C ILE A 101 16.96 25.39 -31.84
N ALA A 102 16.10 24.75 -32.62
CA ALA A 102 16.55 23.80 -33.63
C ALA A 102 15.66 23.84 -34.85
N VAL A 103 16.24 23.52 -35.99
CA VAL A 103 15.56 23.49 -37.29
C VAL A 103 15.90 22.20 -38.02
N ALA A 104 14.91 21.65 -38.71
CA ALA A 104 15.05 20.46 -39.54
C ALA A 104 14.32 20.60 -40.86
N ASN A 105 14.81 19.90 -41.87
CA ASN A 105 14.05 19.63 -43.08
C ASN A 105 13.44 18.22 -43.02
N CYS A 106 12.36 18.00 -43.77
CA CYS A 106 11.68 16.71 -43.82
C CYS A 106 11.18 16.38 -45.23
N PRO A 107 10.85 15.12 -45.53
CA PRO A 107 10.23 14.76 -46.79
C PRO A 107 8.94 15.54 -47.01
N GLU A 108 8.76 16.07 -48.22
CA GLU A 108 7.59 16.85 -48.58
C GLU A 108 6.32 16.03 -48.32
N THR A 109 5.52 16.46 -47.35
CA THR A 109 4.32 15.73 -46.96
C THR A 109 3.15 16.69 -46.89
N TYR A 110 2.05 16.34 -47.55
CA TYR A 110 0.82 17.10 -47.49
C TYR A 110 -0.07 16.60 -46.34
N LYS A 111 -0.48 17.53 -45.48
CA LYS A 111 -1.42 17.27 -44.39
C LYS A 111 -2.81 17.78 -44.78
N PRO A 112 -3.74 16.92 -45.22
CA PRO A 112 -5.08 17.36 -45.59
C PRO A 112 -5.90 17.78 -44.37
N GLN A 113 -6.90 18.61 -44.62
CA GLN A 113 -7.94 18.97 -43.66
C GLN A 113 -9.22 18.17 -43.91
N LEU A 114 -10.05 17.98 -42.89
CA LEU A 114 -11.29 17.20 -43.00
C LEU A 114 -12.23 17.70 -44.12
N GLN A 115 -12.25 19.01 -44.40
CA GLN A 115 -13.07 19.63 -45.45
C GLN A 115 -12.66 19.21 -46.87
N GLU A 116 -11.43 18.69 -47.05
CA GLU A 116 -10.95 18.13 -48.32
C GLU A 116 -11.39 16.66 -48.50
N GLY A 117 -12.21 16.13 -47.59
CA GLY A 117 -12.73 14.76 -47.63
C GLY A 117 -11.75 13.71 -47.06
N SER A 118 -10.67 14.15 -46.42
CA SER A 118 -9.64 13.26 -45.83
C SER A 118 -9.17 13.78 -44.47
N GLY A 119 -9.85 13.34 -43.40
CA GLY A 119 -9.37 13.52 -42.02
C GLY A 119 -8.17 12.61 -41.73
N ARG A 120 -6.96 13.18 -41.68
CA ARG A 120 -5.75 12.45 -41.29
C ARG A 120 -5.19 13.05 -40.02
N THR A 121 -4.87 12.23 -39.03
CA THR A 121 -3.98 12.62 -37.93
C THR A 121 -2.55 12.30 -38.34
N GLN A 122 -1.63 13.24 -38.15
CA GLN A 122 -0.24 13.07 -38.56
C GLN A 122 0.72 13.42 -37.42
N THR A 123 1.57 12.47 -37.06
CA THR A 123 2.66 12.68 -36.10
C THR A 123 3.89 13.20 -36.82
N ILE A 124 4.42 14.31 -36.33
CA ILE A 124 5.70 14.90 -36.74
C ILE A 124 6.71 14.57 -35.65
N ARG A 125 7.81 13.93 -36.03
CA ARG A 125 8.91 13.53 -35.15
C ARG A 125 10.19 14.19 -35.63
N MET A 126 10.83 14.94 -34.75
CA MET A 126 12.15 15.52 -34.96
C MET A 126 13.15 14.85 -34.02
N ILE A 127 14.20 14.27 -34.60
CA ILE A 127 15.32 13.70 -33.86
C ILE A 127 16.47 14.68 -33.94
N LEU A 128 16.92 15.20 -32.80
CA LEU A 128 17.99 16.19 -32.71
C LEU A 128 19.14 15.64 -31.88
N VAL A 129 20.35 15.71 -32.43
CA VAL A 129 21.58 15.43 -31.69
C VAL A 129 21.94 16.66 -30.85
N VAL A 130 22.17 16.46 -29.55
CA VAL A 130 22.56 17.51 -28.61
C VAL A 130 23.82 17.11 -27.85
N THR A 131 24.57 18.11 -27.39
CA THR A 131 25.82 17.89 -26.62
C THR A 131 25.55 17.48 -25.17
N ASN A 132 24.43 17.89 -24.60
CA ASN A 132 24.01 17.51 -23.24
C ASN A 132 22.48 17.41 -23.16
N THR A 133 21.96 16.19 -22.97
CA THR A 133 20.52 15.95 -22.80
C THR A 133 20.00 16.29 -21.40
N GLU A 134 20.86 16.29 -20.38
CA GLU A 134 20.46 16.59 -18.98
C GLU A 134 20.05 18.06 -18.80
N ALA A 135 20.61 18.94 -19.65
CA ALA A 135 20.29 20.36 -19.71
C ALA A 135 18.94 20.66 -20.38
N ILE A 136 18.14 19.64 -20.74
CA ILE A 136 16.84 19.80 -21.40
C ILE A 136 15.73 19.28 -20.49
N THR A 137 14.68 20.07 -20.31
CA THR A 137 13.48 19.62 -19.58
C THR A 137 12.68 18.67 -20.46
N LEU A 138 12.68 17.39 -20.12
CA LEU A 138 11.90 16.37 -20.83
C LEU A 138 10.41 16.53 -20.53
N LYS A 139 9.58 16.36 -21.56
CA LYS A 139 8.12 16.33 -21.45
C LYS A 139 7.65 14.94 -21.86
N ILE A 140 7.56 14.06 -20.88
CA ILE A 140 6.95 12.75 -21.06
C ILE A 140 5.48 12.94 -20.71
N ASP A 141 4.64 13.12 -21.72
CA ASP A 141 3.19 13.06 -21.56
C ASP A 141 2.74 11.66 -21.99
N PRO A 142 2.55 10.71 -21.06
CA PRO A 142 2.09 9.36 -21.40
C PRO A 142 0.65 9.33 -21.96
N SER A 143 -0.04 10.48 -21.96
CA SER A 143 -1.46 10.61 -22.30
C SER A 143 -1.72 11.07 -23.74
N VAL A 144 -0.71 11.42 -24.55
CA VAL A 144 -1.01 11.98 -25.88
C VAL A 144 -1.26 10.91 -26.94
N VAL A 145 -2.53 10.51 -26.96
CA VAL A 145 -3.42 10.26 -28.11
C VAL A 145 -3.32 8.94 -28.88
N LEU A 146 -2.29 8.10 -28.76
CA LEU A 146 -2.41 6.67 -29.10
C LEU A 146 -1.28 5.88 -28.42
N ALA A 147 -1.63 5.06 -27.42
CA ALA A 147 -0.71 4.04 -26.94
C ALA A 147 -0.32 3.12 -28.10
N THR A 148 0.98 2.98 -28.37
CA THR A 148 1.44 1.95 -29.29
C THR A 148 1.02 0.58 -28.74
N ARG A 149 0.74 -0.41 -29.61
CA ARG A 149 0.44 -1.78 -29.14
C ARG A 149 1.51 -2.28 -28.15
N LYS A 150 2.78 -2.01 -28.46
CA LYS A 150 3.90 -2.34 -27.58
C LYS A 150 3.78 -1.69 -26.20
N TYR A 151 3.41 -0.41 -26.12
CA TYR A 151 3.20 0.25 -24.83
C TYR A 151 2.10 -0.44 -24.03
N VAL A 152 0.96 -0.75 -24.66
CA VAL A 152 -0.13 -1.48 -24.00
C VAL A 152 0.30 -2.88 -23.57
N ASP A 153 1.00 -3.61 -24.43
CA ASP A 153 1.47 -4.97 -24.16
C ASP A 153 2.48 -4.99 -23.00
N ASP A 154 3.39 -4.02 -22.93
CA ASP A 154 4.39 -3.88 -21.86
C ASP A 154 3.69 -3.56 -20.52
N GLU A 155 2.76 -2.60 -20.49
CA GLU A 155 2.00 -2.22 -19.27
C GLU A 155 1.09 -3.35 -18.78
N VAL A 156 0.43 -4.09 -19.69
CA VAL A 156 -0.40 -5.24 -19.33
C VAL A 156 0.47 -6.37 -18.75
N LEU A 157 1.67 -6.60 -19.30
CA LEU A 157 2.60 -7.57 -18.77
C LEU A 157 3.08 -7.20 -17.37
N GLU A 158 3.45 -5.93 -17.15
CA GLU A 158 3.87 -5.43 -15.84
C GLU A 158 2.75 -5.61 -14.80
N LEU A 159 1.53 -5.18 -15.13
CA LEU A 159 0.37 -5.36 -14.26
C LEU A 159 0.11 -6.84 -13.95
N LYS A 160 0.21 -7.71 -14.96
CA LYS A 160 -0.01 -9.15 -14.77
C LYS A 160 1.03 -9.75 -13.83
N LEU A 161 2.31 -9.42 -14.01
CA LEU A 161 3.38 -9.88 -13.13
C LEU A 161 3.17 -9.38 -11.71
N TYR A 162 2.76 -8.12 -11.53
CA TYR A 162 2.44 -7.57 -10.22
C TYR A 162 1.28 -8.32 -9.55
N VAL A 163 0.16 -8.50 -10.25
CA VAL A 163 -1.02 -9.19 -9.70
C VAL A 163 -0.71 -10.67 -9.39
N ASP A 164 0.00 -11.35 -10.28
CA ASP A 164 0.41 -12.74 -10.09
C ASP A 164 1.33 -12.90 -8.87
N ASP A 165 2.24 -11.93 -8.64
CA ASP A 165 3.10 -11.90 -7.45
C ASP A 165 2.29 -11.65 -6.16
N GLN A 166 1.39 -10.66 -6.16
CA GLN A 166 0.52 -10.38 -5.02
C GLN A 166 -0.35 -11.59 -4.66
N MET A 167 -0.93 -12.26 -5.66
CA MET A 167 -1.74 -13.47 -5.45
C MET A 167 -0.89 -14.63 -4.93
N ARG A 168 0.31 -14.81 -5.45
CA ARG A 168 1.25 -15.83 -4.97
C ARG A 168 1.60 -15.60 -3.50
N ASN A 169 1.88 -14.36 -3.12
CA ASN A 169 2.17 -13.98 -1.74
C ASN A 169 0.96 -14.19 -0.83
N HIS A 170 -0.26 -13.89 -1.31
CA HIS A 170 -1.51 -14.14 -0.58
C HIS A 170 -1.75 -15.64 -0.33
N ILE A 171 -1.55 -16.49 -1.34
CA ILE A 171 -1.72 -17.96 -1.23
C ILE A 171 -0.63 -18.57 -0.35
N ALA A 172 0.60 -18.05 -0.41
CA ALA A 172 1.72 -18.56 0.38
C ALA A 172 1.65 -18.12 1.85
N ALA A 173 0.96 -17.02 2.17
CA ALA A 173 0.79 -16.55 3.53
C ALA A 173 -0.01 -17.57 4.35
N GLN A 174 0.49 -17.89 5.55
CA GLN A 174 -0.20 -18.79 6.47
C GLN A 174 -1.53 -18.22 6.98
N ASP A 175 -1.60 -16.89 7.10
CA ASP A 175 -2.79 -16.16 7.53
C ASP A 175 -2.90 -14.81 6.79
N PRO A 176 -3.36 -14.81 5.54
CA PRO A 176 -3.51 -13.57 4.75
C PRO A 176 -4.66 -12.68 5.24
N HIS A 177 -5.43 -13.12 6.24
CA HIS A 177 -6.70 -12.53 6.64
C HIS A 177 -6.83 -12.46 8.17
N THR A 178 -5.91 -11.72 8.80
CA THR A 178 -5.78 -11.61 10.26
C THR A 178 -6.99 -11.04 10.99
N GLN A 179 -7.96 -10.46 10.28
CA GLN A 179 -9.23 -10.02 10.87
C GLN A 179 -10.20 -11.16 11.21
N TYR A 180 -9.94 -12.40 10.75
CA TYR A 180 -10.80 -13.55 10.99
C TYR A 180 -10.11 -14.58 11.89
N ALA A 181 -10.89 -15.31 12.67
CA ALA A 181 -10.37 -16.44 13.42
C ALA A 181 -9.92 -17.56 12.47
N GLN A 182 -8.76 -18.16 12.77
CA GLN A 182 -8.20 -19.23 11.95
C GLN A 182 -9.11 -20.46 11.93
N LYS A 183 -9.21 -21.12 10.77
CA LYS A 183 -10.04 -22.32 10.61
C LYS A 183 -9.52 -23.51 11.44
N HIS A 184 -8.21 -23.63 11.58
CA HIS A 184 -7.56 -24.67 12.37
C HIS A 184 -6.91 -24.03 13.59
N ASN A 185 -7.22 -24.56 14.79
CA ASN A 185 -6.66 -24.10 16.06
C ASN A 185 -6.74 -22.58 16.28
N PRO A 186 -7.93 -21.96 16.17
CA PRO A 186 -8.07 -20.52 16.37
C PRO A 186 -7.61 -20.10 17.76
N THR A 187 -6.85 -19.01 17.83
CA THR A 187 -6.70 -18.23 19.05
C THR A 187 -7.77 -17.14 19.04
N PHE A 188 -8.73 -17.21 19.96
CA PHE A 188 -9.76 -16.18 20.11
C PHE A 188 -9.19 -14.97 20.88
N THR A 189 -9.47 -13.76 20.40
CA THR A 189 -9.11 -12.50 21.04
C THR A 189 -10.36 -11.66 21.32
N GLY A 190 -10.29 -10.72 22.26
CA GLY A 190 -11.44 -9.92 22.70
C GLY A 190 -12.46 -10.72 23.52
N GLU A 191 -13.76 -10.45 23.29
CA GLU A 191 -14.90 -11.07 23.98
C GLU A 191 -15.66 -12.04 23.04
N PRO A 192 -15.16 -13.26 22.79
CA PRO A 192 -15.78 -14.20 21.87
C PRO A 192 -17.15 -14.65 22.37
N LYS A 193 -18.16 -14.61 21.49
CA LYS A 193 -19.52 -15.08 21.78
C LYS A 193 -19.76 -16.45 21.14
N ALA A 194 -20.37 -17.35 21.88
CA ALA A 194 -20.86 -18.63 21.38
C ALA A 194 -22.30 -18.87 21.88
N PRO A 195 -23.14 -19.63 21.17
CA PRO A 195 -24.46 -20.00 21.67
C PRO A 195 -24.35 -20.84 22.95
N THR A 196 -25.11 -20.49 23.98
CA THR A 196 -25.18 -21.25 25.24
C THR A 196 -25.81 -22.63 24.98
N PRO A 197 -25.09 -23.75 25.20
CA PRO A 197 -25.66 -25.09 25.07
C PRO A 197 -26.76 -25.34 26.11
N ALA A 198 -27.70 -26.24 25.81
CA ALA A 198 -28.66 -26.73 26.79
C ALA A 198 -27.98 -27.48 27.95
N ALA A 199 -28.59 -27.47 29.13
CA ALA A 199 -28.07 -28.17 30.31
C ALA A 199 -27.85 -29.68 30.05
N GLY A 200 -26.77 -30.24 30.59
CA GLY A 200 -26.40 -31.65 30.40
C GLY A 200 -25.79 -31.99 29.03
N ASN A 201 -25.54 -31.01 28.16
CA ASN A 201 -24.86 -31.23 26.88
C ASN A 201 -23.42 -31.72 27.11
N ASN A 202 -23.05 -32.82 26.43
CA ASN A 202 -21.73 -33.48 26.52
C ASN A 202 -21.00 -33.54 25.17
N THR A 203 -21.35 -32.65 24.24
CA THR A 203 -20.71 -32.58 22.92
C THR A 203 -19.42 -31.75 22.98
N THR A 204 -18.65 -31.73 21.90
CA THR A 204 -17.40 -30.94 21.77
C THR A 204 -17.64 -29.46 21.45
N ARG A 205 -18.82 -28.92 21.75
CA ARG A 205 -19.13 -27.49 21.56
C ARG A 205 -18.42 -26.64 22.62
N ILE A 206 -18.21 -25.36 22.31
CA ILE A 206 -17.67 -24.39 23.28
C ILE A 206 -18.62 -24.27 24.47
N ALA A 207 -18.09 -24.41 25.68
CA ALA A 207 -18.81 -24.10 26.91
C ALA A 207 -18.81 -22.59 27.14
N THR A 208 -19.98 -21.96 27.19
CA THR A 208 -20.11 -20.53 27.52
C THR A 208 -20.02 -20.31 29.03
N THR A 209 -19.69 -19.10 29.45
CA THR A 209 -19.69 -18.70 30.87
C THR A 209 -21.06 -18.92 31.52
N GLU A 210 -22.15 -18.65 30.80
CA GLU A 210 -23.52 -18.91 31.24
C GLU A 210 -23.79 -20.41 31.48
N PHE A 211 -23.34 -21.29 30.58
CA PHE A 211 -23.48 -22.74 30.74
C PHE A 211 -22.74 -23.25 31.99
N VAL A 212 -21.50 -22.80 32.19
CA VAL A 212 -20.69 -23.20 33.38
C VAL A 212 -21.33 -22.67 34.66
N GLN A 213 -21.77 -21.41 34.68
CA GLN A 213 -22.44 -20.82 35.83
C GLN A 213 -23.72 -21.59 36.20
N ALA A 214 -24.54 -21.94 35.21
CA ALA A 214 -25.75 -22.74 35.42
C ALA A 214 -25.44 -24.13 36.00
N ALA A 215 -24.40 -24.81 35.49
CA ALA A 215 -23.98 -26.12 35.98
C ALA A 215 -23.49 -26.05 37.44
N VAL A 216 -22.70 -25.03 37.80
CA VAL A 216 -22.23 -24.81 39.18
C VAL A 216 -23.38 -24.49 40.12
N THR A 217 -24.30 -23.62 39.72
CA THR A 217 -25.50 -23.31 40.52
C THR A 217 -26.37 -24.54 40.72
N ALA A 218 -26.55 -25.38 39.69
CA ALA A 218 -27.27 -26.65 39.82
C ALA A 218 -26.58 -27.62 40.79
N LEU A 219 -25.25 -27.71 40.76
CA LEU A 219 -24.48 -28.53 41.70
C LEU A 219 -24.64 -28.05 43.15
N ILE A 220 -24.56 -26.74 43.39
CA ILE A 220 -24.72 -26.14 44.72
C ILE A 220 -26.16 -26.37 45.24
N ASN A 221 -27.17 -26.08 44.42
CA ASN A 221 -28.57 -26.27 44.79
C ASN A 221 -28.97 -27.74 44.92
N GLY A 222 -28.21 -28.65 44.31
CA GLY A 222 -28.33 -30.10 44.46
C GLY A 222 -27.69 -30.64 45.74
N ALA A 223 -26.89 -29.84 46.46
CA ALA A 223 -26.29 -30.19 47.75
C ALA A 223 -26.94 -29.51 48.99
N PRO A 224 -28.28 -29.30 49.08
CA PRO A 224 -28.85 -28.37 50.04
C PRO A 224 -28.97 -28.94 51.47
N ALA A 225 -28.96 -30.26 51.67
CA ALA A 225 -28.99 -30.83 53.02
C ALA A 225 -27.60 -31.16 53.56
N THR A 226 -26.70 -31.67 52.72
CA THR A 226 -25.38 -32.15 53.17
C THR A 226 -24.37 -31.01 53.34
N LEU A 227 -24.39 -29.99 52.48
CA LEU A 227 -23.48 -28.84 52.64
C LEU A 227 -23.91 -27.94 53.80
N ASP A 228 -25.21 -27.83 54.05
CA ASP A 228 -25.76 -27.16 55.23
C ASP A 228 -25.31 -27.88 56.51
N THR A 229 -25.44 -29.21 56.58
CA THR A 229 -24.93 -29.97 57.74
C THR A 229 -23.42 -29.80 57.96
N LEU A 230 -22.61 -29.74 56.90
CA LEU A 230 -21.16 -29.50 57.05
C LEU A 230 -20.86 -28.09 57.57
N LYS A 231 -21.60 -27.08 57.10
CA LYS A 231 -21.50 -25.69 57.60
C LYS A 231 -21.97 -25.58 59.05
N GLU A 232 -23.07 -26.23 59.40
CA GLU A 232 -23.60 -26.30 60.76
C GLU A 232 -22.61 -26.99 61.71
N ILE A 233 -22.04 -28.14 61.31
CA ILE A 233 -21.02 -28.85 62.10
C ILE A 233 -19.77 -27.98 62.26
N ALA A 234 -19.27 -27.37 61.18
CA ALA A 234 -18.10 -26.50 61.24
C ALA A 234 -18.32 -25.30 62.18
N ALA A 235 -19.51 -24.69 62.14
CA ALA A 235 -19.89 -23.63 63.07
C ALA A 235 -20.05 -24.13 64.51
N ALA A 236 -20.66 -25.31 64.72
CA ALA A 236 -20.85 -25.91 66.04
C ALA A 236 -19.53 -26.24 66.74
N ILE A 237 -18.48 -26.56 65.97
CA ILE A 237 -17.12 -26.76 66.48
C ILE A 237 -16.24 -25.49 66.40
N ASN A 238 -16.85 -24.32 66.14
CA ASN A 238 -16.17 -23.02 66.02
C ASN A 238 -14.99 -23.01 65.01
N ASN A 239 -15.10 -23.78 63.93
CA ASN A 239 -14.05 -23.99 62.94
C ASN A 239 -12.70 -24.45 63.54
N ASP A 240 -12.70 -25.16 64.67
CA ASP A 240 -11.48 -25.60 65.34
C ASP A 240 -10.90 -26.89 64.69
N PRO A 241 -9.75 -26.82 63.98
CA PRO A 241 -9.12 -27.99 63.36
C PRO A 241 -8.56 -28.98 64.40
N LYS A 242 -8.44 -28.56 65.66
CA LYS A 242 -7.98 -29.38 66.79
C LYS A 242 -9.07 -29.49 67.85
N PHE A 243 -10.35 -29.46 67.46
CA PHE A 243 -11.49 -29.50 68.38
C PHE A 243 -11.33 -30.55 69.50
N SER A 244 -10.90 -31.78 69.16
CA SER A 244 -10.64 -32.83 70.15
C SER A 244 -9.55 -32.43 71.17
N THR A 245 -8.42 -31.88 70.71
CA THR A 245 -7.36 -31.38 71.60
C THR A 245 -7.85 -30.21 72.45
N THR A 246 -8.58 -29.26 71.87
CA THR A 246 -9.13 -28.11 72.58
C THR A 246 -10.09 -28.54 73.69
N ILE A 247 -11.04 -29.43 73.39
CA ILE A 247 -11.96 -29.98 74.38
C ILE A 247 -11.20 -30.78 75.45
N ASN A 248 -10.23 -31.61 75.06
CA ASN A 248 -9.41 -32.36 76.02
C ASN A 248 -8.63 -31.42 76.96
N ASN A 249 -8.06 -30.34 76.44
CA ASN A 249 -7.38 -29.33 77.26
C ASN A 249 -8.35 -28.65 78.23
N VAL A 250 -9.52 -28.22 77.75
CA VAL A 250 -10.56 -27.61 78.61
C VAL A 250 -11.01 -28.58 79.71
N LEU A 251 -11.20 -29.86 79.39
CA LEU A 251 -11.60 -30.91 80.34
C LEU A 251 -10.51 -31.20 81.38
N SER A 252 -9.24 -31.33 80.95
CA SER A 252 -8.10 -31.56 81.85
C SER A 252 -7.93 -30.44 82.88
N GLY A 253 -8.32 -29.21 82.53
CA GLY A 253 -8.30 -28.06 83.43
C GLY A 253 -9.46 -27.98 84.41
N LYS A 254 -10.47 -28.86 84.35
CA LYS A 254 -11.65 -28.79 85.25
C LYS A 254 -11.39 -29.34 86.64
N GLN A 255 -10.64 -30.44 86.76
CA GLN A 255 -10.34 -31.03 88.07
C GLN A 255 -9.64 -30.03 89.02
N PRO A 256 -8.59 -29.29 88.60
CA PRO A 256 -7.91 -28.32 89.46
C PRO A 256 -8.75 -27.09 89.88
N LEU A 257 -9.90 -26.85 89.24
CA LEU A 257 -10.78 -25.73 89.60
C LEU A 257 -11.70 -26.05 90.80
N ASP A 258 -11.79 -27.32 91.20
CA ASP A 258 -12.53 -27.75 92.38
C ASP A 258 -11.57 -28.39 93.40
N GLU A 259 -11.43 -27.77 94.56
CA GLU A 259 -10.51 -28.23 95.61
C GLU A 259 -10.88 -29.62 96.13
N THR A 260 -12.17 -29.96 96.17
CA THR A 260 -12.66 -31.26 96.64
C THR A 260 -12.27 -32.35 95.66
N LEU A 261 -12.58 -32.19 94.38
CA LEU A 261 -12.21 -33.13 93.34
C LEU A 261 -10.69 -33.26 93.19
N THR A 262 -9.94 -32.17 93.37
CA THR A 262 -8.48 -32.19 93.36
C THR A 262 -7.93 -33.03 94.52
N HIS A 263 -8.44 -32.84 95.73
CA HIS A 263 -8.02 -33.62 96.89
C HIS A 263 -8.42 -35.09 96.81
N LEU A 264 -9.58 -35.39 96.22
CA LEU A 264 -10.07 -36.75 96.02
C LEU A 264 -9.31 -37.49 94.92
N SER A 265 -8.83 -36.78 93.90
CA SER A 265 -8.07 -37.34 92.77
C SER A 265 -6.75 -37.96 93.24
N GLY A 266 -6.61 -39.27 93.09
CA GLY A 266 -5.38 -40.00 93.43
C GLY A 266 -5.30 -40.50 94.87
N LYS A 267 -6.33 -40.32 95.69
CA LYS A 267 -6.46 -41.02 96.98
C LYS A 267 -6.82 -42.49 96.75
N ASP A 268 -6.22 -43.37 97.56
CA ASP A 268 -6.67 -44.75 97.68
C ASP A 268 -7.89 -44.86 98.61
N VAL A 269 -8.46 -46.06 98.76
CA VAL A 269 -9.67 -46.28 99.57
C VAL A 269 -9.49 -45.80 101.01
N ALA A 270 -8.31 -46.01 101.59
CA ALA A 270 -7.99 -45.55 102.94
C ALA A 270 -7.94 -44.01 103.01
N GLY A 271 -7.33 -43.37 102.01
CA GLY A 271 -7.24 -41.91 101.90
C GLY A 271 -8.59 -41.22 101.69
N LEU A 272 -9.58 -41.92 101.10
CA LEU A 272 -10.95 -41.45 100.91
C LEU A 272 -11.80 -41.52 102.18
N LEU A 273 -11.62 -42.57 103.00
CA LEU A 273 -12.38 -42.74 104.25
C LEU A 273 -11.99 -41.73 105.36
N ALA A 274 -10.84 -41.08 105.20
CA ALA A 274 -10.30 -40.09 106.13
C ALA A 274 -10.49 -38.62 105.68
N TYR A 275 -11.08 -38.42 104.50
CA TYR A 275 -11.36 -37.11 103.90
C TYR A 275 -12.79 -36.66 104.22
#